data_AF-A0AAV1RBI0-F1
#
_entry.id   AF-A0AAV1RBI0-F1
#
_cell.length_a   1.000
_cell.length_b   1.000
_cell.length_c   1.000
_cell.angle_alpha   90.00
_cell.angle_beta   90.00
_cell.angle_gamma   90.00
#
_symmetry.space_group_name_H-M   'P 1'
#
loop_
_entity.id
_entity.type
_entity.pdbx_description
1 polymer ?
#
loop_
_entity_poly.entity_id
_entity_poly.type
_entity_poly.pdbx_seq_one_letter_code
_entity_poly.pdbx_strand_id
1 'polypeptide(L)'
;MRRKGMKPTLFELRCVLYGYGRLGLLKDTERILDEMESGGTVVDTVCANMIVVYELAYLPQIFINKVLMIDMESVFNPNLGLGKNVSNLLSTATQMTWSNFLSQQQRTFIQMRTLLKVVDNSGAKKVMCIQPLKGKKGARLGDTIIASVKEAAPNGKVKKGEVVRGVVVRAAMQRGRCDGSEVKFDDNAVVIIDKQGQPKGSRVFGPVPHELRKKGHVKILALAEHIA
;
A
#
# COMPACT_ATOMS: atom_id res chain seq x y z
N MET A 1 -5.55 -29.37 -24.71
CA MET A 1 -6.54 -29.97 -23.80
C MET A 1 -7.97 -29.95 -24.33
N ARG A 2 -8.44 -28.94 -25.10
CA ARG A 2 -9.81 -28.90 -25.69
C ARG A 2 -10.18 -29.99 -26.73
N ARG A 3 -9.30 -30.95 -27.04
CA ARG A 3 -9.54 -31.99 -28.09
C ARG A 3 -9.94 -33.36 -27.55
N LYS A 4 -9.92 -33.58 -26.23
CA LYS A 4 -10.48 -34.77 -25.58
C LYS A 4 -11.42 -34.23 -24.52
N GLY A 5 -12.70 -34.59 -24.53
CA GLY A 5 -13.77 -34.07 -23.66
C GLY A 5 -13.61 -34.38 -22.16
N MET A 6 -12.38 -34.27 -21.63
CA MET A 6 -12.10 -34.37 -20.21
C MET A 6 -12.50 -33.04 -19.57
N LYS A 7 -13.41 -33.11 -18.60
CA LYS A 7 -13.76 -31.96 -17.77
C LYS A 7 -12.53 -31.60 -16.92
N PRO A 8 -12.14 -30.32 -16.86
CA PRO A 8 -11.02 -29.89 -16.04
C PRO A 8 -11.29 -30.18 -14.56
N THR A 9 -10.23 -30.56 -13.85
CA THR A 9 -10.27 -30.80 -12.40
C THR A 9 -10.25 -29.49 -11.62
N LEU A 10 -10.69 -29.55 -10.37
CA LEU A 10 -10.63 -28.42 -9.43
C LEU A 10 -9.22 -27.82 -9.33
N PHE A 11 -8.20 -28.68 -9.29
CA PHE A 11 -6.81 -28.26 -9.20
C PHE A 11 -6.38 -27.48 -10.45
N GLU A 12 -6.77 -27.94 -11.63
CA GLU A 12 -6.45 -27.28 -12.89
C GLU A 12 -7.15 -25.92 -13.00
N LEU A 13 -8.42 -25.83 -12.61
CA LEU A 13 -9.16 -24.57 -12.58
C LEU A 13 -8.51 -23.56 -11.61
N ARG A 14 -8.13 -23.99 -10.41
CA ARG A 14 -7.40 -23.13 -9.45
C ARG A 14 -6.04 -22.68 -9.97
N CYS A 15 -5.28 -23.57 -10.61
CA CYS A 15 -3.99 -23.21 -11.19
C CYS A 15 -4.12 -22.18 -12.32
N VAL A 16 -5.14 -22.33 -13.18
CA VAL A 16 -5.41 -21.39 -14.28
C VAL A 16 -5.91 -20.05 -13.73
N LEU A 17 -6.81 -20.07 -12.75
CA LEU A 17 -7.29 -18.88 -12.06
C LEU A 17 -6.14 -18.11 -11.39
N TYR A 18 -5.24 -18.82 -10.71
CA TYR A 18 -4.02 -18.25 -10.15
C TYR A 18 -3.08 -17.71 -11.24
N GLY A 19 -2.96 -18.37 -12.38
CA GLY A 19 -2.17 -17.86 -13.51
C GLY A 19 -2.73 -16.54 -14.05
N TYR A 20 -4.04 -16.48 -14.30
CA TYR A 20 -4.69 -15.32 -14.90
C TYR A 20 -4.79 -14.12 -13.96
N GLY A 21 -5.12 -14.34 -12.67
CA GLY A 21 -5.12 -13.25 -11.70
C GLY A 21 -3.71 -12.63 -11.53
N ARG A 22 -2.64 -13.44 -11.62
CA ARG A 22 -1.24 -12.97 -11.46
C ARG A 22 -0.84 -12.04 -12.61
N LEU A 23 -1.42 -12.29 -13.77
CA LEU A 23 -1.20 -11.56 -15.01
C LEU A 23 -2.18 -10.39 -15.20
N GLY A 24 -3.18 -10.25 -14.31
CA GLY A 24 -4.21 -9.20 -14.43
C GLY A 24 -5.18 -9.42 -15.60
N LEU A 25 -5.33 -10.65 -16.08
CA LEU A 25 -6.25 -10.99 -17.18
C LEU A 25 -7.68 -11.15 -16.64
N LEU A 26 -8.32 -10.02 -16.32
CA LEU A 26 -9.59 -9.98 -15.59
C LEU A 26 -10.72 -10.76 -16.29
N LYS A 27 -10.89 -10.57 -17.61
CA LYS A 27 -11.94 -11.28 -18.38
C LYS A 27 -11.75 -12.79 -18.41
N ASP A 28 -10.51 -13.26 -18.47
CA ASP A 28 -10.21 -14.69 -18.43
C ASP A 28 -10.33 -15.25 -17.01
N THR A 29 -10.09 -14.42 -15.99
CA THR A 29 -10.29 -14.76 -14.57
C THR A 29 -11.79 -14.94 -14.29
N GLU A 30 -12.62 -13.97 -14.70
CA GLU A 30 -14.09 -14.00 -14.60
C GLU A 30 -14.68 -15.25 -15.26
N ARG A 31 -14.26 -15.57 -16.49
CA ARG A 31 -14.71 -16.77 -17.20
C ARG A 31 -14.43 -18.07 -16.41
N ILE A 32 -13.28 -18.16 -15.74
CA ILE A 32 -12.90 -19.35 -14.96
C ILE A 32 -13.68 -19.41 -13.65
N LEU A 33 -13.99 -18.26 -13.03
CA LEU A 33 -14.86 -18.19 -11.87
C LEU A 33 -16.28 -18.67 -12.22
N ASP A 34 -16.86 -18.19 -13.32
CA ASP A 34 -18.17 -18.64 -13.80
C ASP A 34 -18.21 -20.16 -14.06
N GLU A 35 -17.12 -20.71 -14.64
CA GLU A 35 -16.97 -22.15 -14.89
C GLU A 35 -16.88 -22.95 -13.57
N MET A 36 -16.21 -22.39 -12.55
CA MET A 36 -16.15 -22.99 -11.21
C MET A 36 -17.51 -22.94 -10.50
N GLU A 37 -18.21 -21.81 -10.54
CA GLU A 37 -19.52 -21.63 -9.91
C GLU A 37 -20.61 -22.52 -10.55
N SER A 38 -20.68 -22.52 -11.89
CA SER A 38 -21.58 -23.41 -12.63
C SER A 38 -21.24 -24.90 -12.42
N GLY A 39 -19.97 -25.19 -12.10
CA GLY A 39 -19.49 -26.51 -11.68
C GLY A 39 -19.72 -26.86 -10.20
N GLY A 40 -20.38 -26.00 -9.41
CA GLY A 40 -20.63 -26.23 -7.98
C GLY A 40 -19.38 -26.18 -7.10
N THR A 41 -18.35 -25.50 -7.58
CA THR A 41 -17.03 -25.45 -6.94
C THR A 41 -16.83 -24.14 -6.20
N VAL A 42 -16.43 -24.22 -4.93
CA VAL A 42 -16.10 -23.04 -4.11
C VAL A 42 -14.64 -22.62 -4.32
N VAL A 43 -14.44 -21.33 -4.61
CA VAL A 43 -13.13 -20.69 -4.70
C VAL A 43 -12.50 -20.64 -3.31
N ASP A 44 -11.23 -21.03 -3.19
CA ASP A 44 -10.54 -21.01 -1.89
C ASP A 44 -10.04 -19.61 -1.52
N THR A 45 -9.74 -19.42 -0.23
CA THR A 45 -9.30 -18.13 0.32
C THR A 45 -7.99 -17.64 -0.29
N VAL A 46 -7.13 -18.53 -0.80
CA VAL A 46 -5.87 -18.15 -1.44
C VAL A 46 -6.13 -17.55 -2.83
N CYS A 47 -7.03 -18.17 -3.61
CA CYS A 47 -7.46 -17.67 -4.92
C CYS A 47 -8.22 -16.34 -4.78
N ALA A 48 -9.16 -16.25 -3.83
CA ALA A 48 -9.93 -15.03 -3.57
C ALA A 48 -9.01 -13.86 -3.14
N ASN A 49 -8.12 -14.08 -2.18
CA ASN A 49 -7.17 -13.05 -1.73
C ASN A 49 -6.28 -12.55 -2.88
N MET A 50 -5.91 -13.45 -3.78
CA MET A 50 -5.08 -13.11 -4.90
C MET A 50 -5.83 -12.24 -5.93
N ILE A 51 -7.06 -12.60 -6.29
CA ILE A 51 -7.89 -11.81 -7.21
C ILE A 51 -8.16 -10.42 -6.63
N VAL A 52 -8.51 -10.35 -5.35
CA VAL A 52 -8.72 -9.08 -4.62
C VAL A 52 -7.48 -8.21 -4.64
N VAL A 53 -6.28 -8.77 -4.41
CA VAL A 53 -5.02 -8.01 -4.44
C VAL A 53 -4.72 -7.44 -5.83
N TYR A 54 -5.08 -8.15 -6.90
CA TYR A 54 -4.83 -7.70 -8.28
C TYR A 54 -5.91 -6.76 -8.81
N GLU A 55 -7.19 -6.93 -8.44
CA GLU A 55 -8.26 -5.98 -8.77
C GLU A 55 -8.06 -4.64 -8.07
N LEU A 56 -7.64 -4.64 -6.80
CA LEU A 56 -7.31 -3.42 -6.05
C LEU A 56 -6.08 -2.69 -6.61
N ALA A 57 -5.24 -3.36 -7.40
CA ALA A 57 -4.09 -2.75 -8.04
C ALA A 57 -4.42 -1.99 -9.35
N TYR A 58 -5.63 -2.20 -9.91
CA TYR A 58 -5.98 -1.70 -11.26
C TYR A 58 -7.26 -0.83 -11.34
N LEU A 59 -8.01 -0.64 -10.25
CA LEU A 59 -9.21 0.21 -10.28
C LEU A 59 -8.96 1.62 -9.70
N PRO A 60 -9.48 2.69 -10.35
CA PRO A 60 -9.58 4.00 -9.71
C PRO A 60 -10.51 3.90 -8.49
N GLN A 61 -10.15 4.58 -7.40
CA GLN A 61 -10.76 4.54 -6.05
C GLN A 61 -12.30 4.56 -6.00
N ILE A 62 -12.97 5.03 -7.05
CA ILE A 62 -14.43 5.18 -7.15
C ILE A 62 -15.15 3.86 -7.49
N PHE A 63 -14.49 2.88 -8.12
CA PHE A 63 -15.13 1.61 -8.53
C PHE A 63 -15.13 0.53 -7.45
N ILE A 64 -14.25 0.65 -6.45
CA ILE A 64 -14.08 -0.28 -5.33
C ILE A 64 -15.39 -0.44 -4.53
N ASN A 65 -16.16 0.63 -4.37
CA ASN A 65 -17.41 0.59 -3.60
C ASN A 65 -18.56 -0.18 -4.28
N LYS A 66 -18.47 -0.45 -5.59
CA LYS A 66 -19.55 -1.09 -6.34
C LYS A 66 -19.34 -2.59 -6.55
N VAL A 67 -18.09 -3.03 -6.68
CA VAL A 67 -17.72 -4.45 -6.87
C VAL A 67 -17.83 -5.23 -5.55
N LEU A 68 -17.50 -4.60 -4.42
CA LEU A 68 -17.54 -5.24 -3.10
C LEU A 68 -18.94 -5.50 -2.52
N MET A 69 -20.00 -4.96 -3.13
CA MET A 69 -21.38 -5.28 -2.72
C MET A 69 -21.88 -6.62 -3.26
N ILE A 70 -21.19 -7.21 -4.25
CA ILE A 70 -21.65 -8.47 -4.87
C ILE A 70 -21.15 -9.70 -4.08
N ASP A 71 -20.09 -9.57 -3.28
CA ASP A 71 -19.39 -10.71 -2.66
C ASP A 71 -19.85 -11.10 -1.24
N MET A 72 -20.96 -10.57 -0.74
CA MET A 72 -21.50 -10.95 0.57
C MET A 72 -22.82 -11.72 0.51
N GLU A 73 -23.53 -11.72 -0.62
CA GLU A 73 -24.74 -12.54 -0.80
C GLU A 73 -24.40 -13.99 -1.20
N SER A 74 -23.28 -14.23 -1.89
CA SER A 74 -22.86 -15.57 -2.34
C SER A 74 -22.16 -16.42 -1.27
N VAL A 75 -21.66 -15.79 -0.19
CA VAL A 75 -20.97 -16.48 0.92
C VAL A 75 -21.95 -17.11 1.92
N PHE A 76 -23.22 -16.68 1.93
CA PHE A 76 -24.23 -17.22 2.84
C PHE A 76 -25.34 -17.98 2.10
N ASN A 77 -25.32 -19.31 2.25
CA ASN A 77 -26.42 -20.18 1.89
C ASN A 77 -27.72 -19.73 2.62
N PRO A 78 -28.80 -19.37 1.90
CA PRO A 78 -30.05 -18.91 2.53
C PRO A 78 -30.80 -19.99 3.34
N ASN A 79 -30.29 -21.23 3.38
CA ASN A 79 -30.93 -22.34 4.10
C ASN A 79 -30.42 -22.58 5.54
N LEU A 80 -29.43 -21.83 6.03
CA LEU A 80 -29.11 -21.84 7.47
C LEU A 80 -29.82 -20.68 8.16
N GLY A 81 -30.99 -20.96 8.74
CA GLY A 81 -31.85 -20.00 9.44
C GLY A 81 -31.22 -19.33 10.67
N LEU A 82 -30.27 -18.43 10.46
CA LEU A 82 -29.63 -17.62 11.50
C LEU A 82 -30.02 -16.15 11.28
N GLY A 83 -30.92 -15.68 12.14
CA GLY A 83 -31.68 -14.44 11.98
C GLY A 83 -30.89 -13.13 12.07
N LYS A 84 -31.63 -12.03 11.91
CA LYS A 84 -31.25 -10.60 11.80
C LYS A 84 -30.19 -10.05 12.78
N ASN A 85 -29.76 -10.81 13.78
CA ASN A 85 -28.67 -10.45 14.68
C ASN A 85 -27.28 -10.74 14.07
N VAL A 86 -27.18 -11.72 13.16
CA VAL A 86 -25.90 -12.07 12.53
C VAL A 86 -25.49 -11.07 11.45
N SER A 87 -26.45 -10.44 10.76
CA SER A 87 -26.20 -9.40 9.76
C SER A 87 -25.56 -8.14 10.35
N ASN A 88 -25.96 -7.75 11.57
CA ASN A 88 -25.38 -6.62 12.29
C ASN A 88 -23.98 -6.96 12.83
N LEU A 89 -23.77 -8.21 13.25
CA LEU A 89 -22.46 -8.69 13.67
C LEU A 89 -21.48 -8.78 12.49
N LEU A 90 -21.95 -9.26 11.33
CA LEU A 90 -21.16 -9.34 10.11
C LEU A 90 -20.88 -7.98 9.48
N SER A 91 -21.83 -7.03 9.50
CA SER A 91 -21.59 -5.67 9.01
C SER A 91 -20.57 -4.92 9.87
N THR A 92 -20.61 -5.15 11.19
CA THR A 92 -19.61 -4.61 12.13
C THR A 92 -18.26 -5.30 11.98
N ALA A 93 -18.24 -6.63 11.81
CA ALA A 93 -17.02 -7.41 11.59
C ALA A 93 -16.37 -7.08 10.24
N THR A 94 -17.16 -6.86 9.19
CA THR A 94 -16.66 -6.39 7.89
C THR A 94 -16.15 -4.96 7.98
N GLN A 95 -16.89 -4.00 8.57
CA GLN A 95 -16.34 -2.65 8.78
C GLN A 95 -15.05 -2.64 9.62
N MET A 96 -14.94 -3.52 10.61
CA MET A 96 -13.70 -3.71 11.38
C MET A 96 -12.58 -4.31 10.54
N THR A 97 -12.82 -5.33 9.71
CA THR A 97 -11.79 -5.90 8.85
C THR A 97 -11.38 -4.94 7.73
N TRP A 98 -12.30 -4.11 7.20
CA TRP A 98 -12.01 -3.07 6.20
C TRP A 98 -11.16 -1.93 6.76
N SER A 99 -11.52 -1.40 7.93
CA SER A 99 -10.71 -0.39 8.63
C SER A 99 -9.36 -0.97 9.04
N ASN A 100 -9.31 -2.21 9.52
CA ASN A 100 -8.06 -2.88 9.87
C ASN A 100 -7.19 -3.20 8.65
N PHE A 101 -7.75 -3.59 7.50
CA PHE A 101 -7.01 -3.88 6.27
C PHE A 101 -6.44 -2.60 5.62
N LEU A 102 -7.24 -1.53 5.55
CA LEU A 102 -6.77 -0.21 5.13
C LEU A 102 -5.72 0.35 6.11
N SER A 103 -5.87 0.08 7.42
CA SER A 103 -4.84 0.43 8.42
C SER A 103 -3.59 -0.46 8.35
N GLN A 104 -3.72 -1.73 7.94
CA GLN A 104 -2.59 -2.65 7.76
C GLN A 104 -1.72 -2.20 6.58
N GLN A 105 -2.33 -1.66 5.53
CA GLN A 105 -1.60 -0.98 4.45
C GLN A 105 -0.81 0.24 4.98
N GLN A 106 -1.34 0.98 5.96
CA GLN A 106 -0.66 2.11 6.60
C GLN A 106 0.45 1.70 7.60
N ARG A 107 0.44 0.46 8.09
CA ARG A 107 1.44 -0.13 9.01
C ARG A 107 2.48 -0.97 8.29
N THR A 108 2.86 -0.61 7.07
CA THR A 108 4.01 -1.25 6.39
C THR A 108 5.17 -0.27 6.33
N PHE A 109 6.39 -0.80 6.37
CA PHE A 109 7.59 0.01 6.13
C PHE A 109 7.44 0.75 4.80
N ILE A 110 8.13 1.89 4.67
CA ILE A 110 8.14 2.59 3.38
C ILE A 110 8.85 1.67 2.37
N GLN A 111 8.10 1.20 1.39
CA GLN A 111 8.54 0.19 0.44
C GLN A 111 8.41 0.72 -0.99
N MET A 112 8.77 -0.13 -1.95
CA MET A 112 8.63 0.21 -3.37
C MET A 112 7.17 0.61 -3.68
N ARG A 113 6.99 1.63 -4.51
CA ARG A 113 5.71 2.23 -4.90
C ARG A 113 4.95 3.00 -3.82
N THR A 114 5.46 3.10 -2.59
CA THR A 114 4.87 3.99 -1.58
C THR A 114 4.97 5.45 -2.03
N LEU A 115 3.85 6.19 -2.01
CA LEU A 115 3.81 7.64 -2.24
C LEU A 115 4.06 8.39 -0.93
N LEU A 116 4.98 9.36 -0.97
CA LEU A 116 5.35 10.20 0.16
C LEU A 116 5.21 11.68 -0.22
N LYS A 117 4.83 12.49 0.76
CA LYS A 117 4.83 13.95 0.62
C LYS A 117 6.26 14.47 0.77
N VAL A 118 6.61 15.48 -0.02
CA VAL A 118 7.86 16.21 0.15
C VAL A 118 7.60 17.41 1.05
N VAL A 119 8.41 17.56 2.09
CA VAL A 119 8.24 18.60 3.12
C VAL A 119 9.42 19.54 3.17
N ASP A 120 9.94 19.92 2.01
CA ASP A 120 10.95 20.95 1.86
C ASP A 120 10.58 21.91 0.72
N ASN A 121 11.37 22.97 0.56
CA ASN A 121 11.22 23.94 -0.52
C ASN A 121 12.06 23.61 -1.75
N SER A 122 12.42 22.34 -1.99
CA SER A 122 13.15 21.93 -3.21
C SER A 122 12.30 22.08 -4.49
N GLY A 123 10.97 22.16 -4.33
CA GLY A 123 10.00 22.31 -5.41
C GLY A 123 9.26 21.01 -5.75
N ALA A 124 9.71 19.85 -5.28
CA ALA A 124 8.92 18.63 -5.35
C ALA A 124 7.76 18.67 -4.34
N LYS A 125 6.60 18.08 -4.70
CA LYS A 125 5.40 17.99 -3.84
C LYS A 125 5.14 16.55 -3.40
N LYS A 126 5.26 15.60 -4.32
CA LYS A 126 5.09 14.16 -4.06
C LYS A 126 6.17 13.35 -4.75
N VAL A 127 6.64 12.32 -4.07
CA VAL A 127 7.58 11.34 -4.61
C VAL A 127 7.05 9.93 -4.39
N MET A 128 7.43 9.01 -5.29
CA MET A 128 7.15 7.59 -5.15
C MET A 128 8.46 6.86 -4.87
N CYS A 129 8.51 6.12 -3.77
CA CYS A 129 9.65 5.30 -3.39
C CYS A 129 9.94 4.25 -4.47
N ILE A 130 11.20 4.19 -4.90
CA ILE A 130 11.71 3.14 -5.78
C ILE A 130 12.39 2.07 -4.93
N GLN A 131 13.29 2.49 -4.04
CA GLN A 131 14.08 1.57 -3.25
C GLN A 131 14.62 2.21 -1.96
N PRO A 132 14.54 1.53 -0.81
CA PRO A 132 15.28 1.92 0.39
C PRO A 132 16.77 1.60 0.24
N LEU A 133 17.66 2.52 0.63
CA LEU A 133 19.12 2.29 0.56
C LEU A 133 19.62 1.32 1.64
N LYS A 134 18.88 1.22 2.75
CA LYS A 134 19.22 0.35 3.88
C LYS A 134 18.05 -0.57 4.20
N GLY A 135 18.35 -1.84 4.44
CA GLY A 135 17.40 -2.85 4.90
C GLY A 135 16.65 -3.60 3.80
N LYS A 136 16.26 -4.85 4.09
CA LYS A 136 15.52 -5.73 3.17
C LYS A 136 13.99 -5.54 3.24
N LYS A 137 13.46 -5.06 4.37
CA LYS A 137 12.01 -5.01 4.67
C LYS A 137 11.34 -3.65 4.36
N GLY A 138 12.08 -2.67 3.83
CA GLY A 138 11.61 -1.29 3.65
C GLY A 138 12.38 -0.28 4.51
N ALA A 139 12.08 1.01 4.33
CA ALA A 139 12.66 2.12 5.07
C ALA A 139 11.80 2.50 6.29
N ARG A 140 12.48 2.92 7.36
CA ARG A 140 11.89 3.49 8.58
C ARG A 140 12.22 4.97 8.68
N LEU A 141 11.71 5.59 9.75
CA LEU A 141 12.08 6.94 10.15
C LEU A 141 13.61 7.13 10.19
N GLY A 142 14.08 8.17 9.51
CA GLY A 142 15.49 8.54 9.39
C GLY A 142 16.31 7.70 8.41
N ASP A 143 15.70 6.77 7.67
CA ASP A 143 16.39 6.05 6.61
C ASP A 143 16.32 6.80 5.28
N THR A 144 17.32 6.56 4.42
CA THR A 144 17.39 7.14 3.09
C THR A 144 16.76 6.22 2.05
N ILE A 145 15.97 6.81 1.16
CA ILE A 145 15.34 6.13 0.02
C ILE A 145 15.76 6.79 -1.30
N ILE A 146 15.69 6.01 -2.38
CA ILE A 146 15.66 6.49 -3.75
C ILE A 146 14.18 6.60 -4.16
N ALA A 147 13.79 7.72 -4.76
CA ALA A 147 12.42 7.99 -5.15
C ALA A 147 12.34 8.69 -6.51
N SER A 148 11.21 8.53 -7.20
CA SER A 148 10.88 9.30 -8.41
C SER A 148 9.92 10.43 -8.07
N VAL A 149 10.17 11.62 -8.60
CA VAL A 149 9.29 12.78 -8.42
C VAL A 149 8.03 12.59 -9.26
N LYS A 150 6.86 12.62 -8.62
CA LYS A 150 5.56 12.47 -9.30
C LYS A 150 4.87 13.81 -9.52
N GLU A 151 5.03 14.73 -8.59
CA GLU A 151 4.49 16.08 -8.66
C GLU A 151 5.57 17.08 -8.24
N ALA A 152 5.75 18.15 -9.01
CA ALA A 152 6.68 19.22 -8.74
C ALA A 152 6.11 20.58 -9.16
N ALA A 153 6.58 21.64 -8.54
CA ALA A 153 6.36 23.02 -8.96
C ALA A 153 7.15 23.31 -10.25
N PRO A 154 6.61 24.15 -11.17
CA PRO A 154 7.23 24.41 -12.47
C PRO A 154 8.63 25.04 -12.37
N ASN A 155 8.85 25.91 -11.39
CA ASN A 155 10.11 26.61 -11.17
C ASN A 155 10.95 26.02 -10.02
N GLY A 156 10.70 24.75 -9.66
CA GLY A 156 11.42 24.06 -8.60
C GLY A 156 12.85 23.66 -9.00
N LYS A 157 13.72 23.43 -8.00
CA LYS A 157 15.07 22.87 -8.23
C LYS A 157 15.04 21.43 -8.74
N VAL A 158 13.89 20.77 -8.63
CA VAL A 158 13.68 19.35 -8.95
C VAL A 158 12.49 19.25 -9.90
N LYS A 159 12.63 18.44 -10.96
CA LYS A 159 11.60 18.29 -12.01
C LYS A 159 10.76 17.02 -11.83
N LYS A 160 9.54 17.02 -12.37
CA LYS A 160 8.71 15.81 -12.45
C LYS A 160 9.46 14.73 -13.25
N GLY A 161 9.44 13.49 -12.75
CA GLY A 161 10.13 12.35 -13.34
C GLY A 161 11.59 12.19 -12.91
N GLU A 162 12.20 13.20 -12.27
CA GLU A 162 13.57 13.10 -11.76
C GLU A 162 13.69 12.01 -10.68
N VAL A 163 14.78 11.27 -10.71
CA VAL A 163 15.14 10.30 -9.66
C VAL A 163 15.99 11.00 -8.62
N VAL A 164 15.50 11.03 -7.39
CA VAL A 164 16.10 11.76 -6.26
C VAL A 164 16.33 10.85 -5.07
N ARG A 165 17.17 11.31 -4.13
CA ARG A 165 17.31 10.70 -2.80
C ARG A 165 16.51 11.51 -1.79
N GLY A 166 15.93 10.83 -0.82
CA GLY A 166 15.18 11.47 0.24
C GLY A 166 15.39 10.78 1.58
N VAL A 167 15.41 11.57 2.65
CA VAL A 167 15.40 11.06 4.04
C VAL A 167 13.97 11.05 4.54
N VAL A 168 13.54 9.92 5.11
CA VAL A 168 12.22 9.80 5.73
C VAL A 168 12.20 10.60 7.03
N VAL A 169 11.35 11.62 7.10
CA VAL A 169 11.22 12.49 8.29
C VAL A 169 9.91 12.28 9.04
N ARG A 170 8.85 11.79 8.38
CA ARG A 170 7.62 11.35 9.06
C ARG A 170 7.17 10.02 8.49
N ALA A 171 6.65 9.17 9.37
CA ALA A 171 6.15 7.87 9.01
C ALA A 171 4.89 7.54 9.82
N ALA A 172 3.88 7.00 9.13
CA ALA A 172 2.65 6.50 9.75
C ALA A 172 2.87 5.21 10.56
N MET A 173 3.93 4.47 10.22
CA MET A 173 4.41 3.33 11.00
C MET A 173 5.00 3.81 12.34
N GLN A 174 4.49 3.28 13.45
CA GLN A 174 5.01 3.58 14.78
C GLN A 174 6.44 3.08 14.96
N ARG A 175 7.24 3.82 15.73
CA ARG A 175 8.59 3.42 16.12
C ARG A 175 8.76 3.57 17.64
N GLY A 176 9.05 2.46 18.30
CA GLY A 176 9.43 2.46 19.72
C GLY A 176 10.80 3.09 19.95
N ARG A 177 10.90 3.85 21.04
CA ARG A 177 12.11 4.44 21.59
C ARG A 177 12.64 3.58 22.75
N CYS A 178 13.87 3.86 23.18
CA CYS A 178 14.53 3.09 24.23
C CYS A 178 13.97 3.34 25.63
N ASP A 179 13.29 4.47 25.83
CA ASP A 179 12.54 4.83 27.04
C ASP A 179 11.14 4.19 27.08
N GLY A 180 10.77 3.41 26.07
CA GLY A 180 9.45 2.77 25.95
C GLY A 180 8.38 3.67 25.32
N SER A 181 8.68 4.95 25.05
CA SER A 181 7.76 5.82 24.31
C SER A 181 7.69 5.40 22.84
N GLU A 182 6.59 5.71 22.16
CA GLU A 182 6.45 5.49 20.72
C GLU A 182 6.30 6.81 19.97
N VAL A 183 6.89 6.90 18.77
CA VAL A 183 6.67 8.01 17.84
C VAL A 183 5.87 7.52 16.63
N LYS A 184 4.80 8.26 16.30
CA LYS A 184 3.95 8.02 15.14
C LYS A 184 3.49 9.35 14.57
N PHE A 185 3.46 9.45 13.24
CA PHE A 185 2.92 10.61 12.52
C PHE A 185 1.66 10.22 11.74
N ASP A 186 0.89 11.21 11.31
CA ASP A 186 -0.32 10.96 10.50
C ASP A 186 0.00 10.64 9.04
N ASP A 187 1.14 11.12 8.53
CA ASP A 187 1.54 10.94 7.13
C ASP A 187 2.99 10.49 6.94
N ASN A 188 3.25 9.97 5.74
CA ASN A 188 4.59 9.61 5.28
C ASN A 188 5.20 10.80 4.53
N ALA A 189 6.32 11.32 5.03
CA ALA A 189 6.97 12.50 4.47
C ALA A 189 8.50 12.35 4.37
N VAL A 190 9.06 13.03 3.38
CA VAL A 190 10.51 13.02 3.08
C VAL A 190 11.05 14.42 2.82
N VAL A 191 12.35 14.57 3.08
CA VAL A 191 13.15 15.74 2.66
C VAL A 191 14.12 15.28 1.58
N ILE A 192 14.24 16.03 0.48
CA ILE A 192 15.11 15.70 -0.63
C ILE A 192 16.56 16.05 -0.27
N ILE A 193 17.45 15.10 -0.56
CA ILE A 193 18.89 15.22 -0.31
C ILE A 193 19.70 14.99 -1.58
N ASP A 194 20.93 15.47 -1.57
CA ASP A 194 21.94 15.18 -2.58
C ASP A 194 22.60 13.80 -2.36
N LYS A 195 23.67 13.52 -3.12
CA LYS A 195 24.43 12.26 -3.00
C LYS A 195 25.27 12.21 -1.72
N GLN A 196 25.62 13.36 -1.17
CA GLN A 196 26.41 13.57 0.04
C GLN A 196 25.53 13.58 1.32
N GLY A 197 24.22 13.37 1.19
CA GLY A 197 23.29 13.35 2.31
C GLY A 197 22.89 14.74 2.82
N GLN A 198 23.16 15.79 2.07
CA GLN A 198 22.83 17.18 2.42
C GLN A 198 21.46 17.55 1.84
N PRO A 199 20.64 18.34 2.57
CA PRO A 199 19.34 18.78 2.06
C PRO A 199 19.50 19.66 0.80
N LYS A 200 18.70 19.36 -0.23
CA LYS A 200 18.63 20.19 -1.46
C LYS A 200 17.83 21.47 -1.22
N GLY A 201 16.83 21.39 -0.32
CA GLY A 201 16.04 22.53 0.16
C GLY A 201 16.80 23.36 1.21
N SER A 202 16.35 24.58 1.39
CA SER A 202 16.84 25.52 2.41
C SER A 202 15.90 25.65 3.61
N ARG A 203 14.72 25.04 3.58
CA ARG A 203 13.75 25.02 4.68
C ARG A 203 12.97 23.70 4.67
N VAL A 204 12.64 23.19 5.86
CA VAL A 204 11.83 21.99 6.06
C VAL A 204 10.54 22.36 6.78
N PHE A 205 9.41 21.83 6.30
CA PHE A 205 8.07 22.17 6.77
C PHE A 205 7.48 21.11 7.70
N GLY A 206 6.81 21.57 8.76
CA GLY A 206 6.12 20.72 9.73
C GLY A 206 7.06 20.07 10.76
N PRO A 207 6.53 19.19 11.63
CA PRO A 207 7.28 18.61 12.72
C PRO A 207 8.30 17.58 12.21
N VAL A 208 9.47 17.60 12.83
CA VAL A 208 10.62 16.75 12.49
C VAL A 208 11.15 16.04 13.75
N PRO A 209 11.25 14.70 13.74
CA PRO A 209 11.65 13.93 14.92
C PRO A 209 13.14 14.07 15.27
N HIS A 210 13.47 14.20 16.55
CA HIS A 210 14.85 14.30 17.05
C HIS A 210 15.72 13.07 16.74
N GLU A 211 15.13 11.93 16.37
CA GLU A 211 15.78 10.69 15.95
C GLU A 211 16.73 10.88 14.76
N LEU A 212 16.48 11.90 13.94
CA LEU A 212 17.35 12.27 12.82
C LEU A 212 18.78 12.61 13.26
N ARG A 213 18.97 13.09 14.50
CA ARG A 213 20.29 13.36 15.07
C ARG A 213 21.11 12.06 15.19
N LYS A 214 20.51 11.00 15.74
CA LYS A 214 21.15 9.68 15.89
C LYS A 214 21.50 9.05 14.53
N LYS A 215 20.78 9.44 13.48
CA LYS A 215 21.00 8.99 12.10
C LYS A 215 21.99 9.86 11.31
N GLY A 216 22.53 10.92 11.90
CA GLY A 216 23.51 11.81 11.26
C GLY A 216 22.90 12.91 10.38
N HIS A 217 21.58 13.10 10.41
CA HIS A 217 20.87 14.11 9.61
C HIS A 217 20.70 15.45 10.36
N VAL A 218 21.77 15.93 10.99
CA VAL A 218 21.75 17.11 11.87
C VAL A 218 21.34 18.39 11.12
N LYS A 219 21.76 18.55 9.86
CA LYS A 219 21.39 19.72 9.07
C LYS A 219 19.90 19.79 8.75
N ILE A 220 19.22 18.65 8.60
CA ILE A 220 17.76 18.63 8.40
C ILE A 220 17.06 19.16 9.65
N LEU A 221 17.53 18.78 10.84
CA LEU A 221 17.01 19.31 12.11
C LEU A 221 17.24 20.82 12.26
N ALA A 222 18.38 21.34 11.80
CA ALA A 222 18.68 22.77 11.85
C ALA A 222 17.79 23.62 10.92
N LEU A 223 17.25 23.02 9.85
CA LEU A 223 16.36 23.68 8.89
C LEU A 223 14.86 23.50 9.21
N ALA A 224 14.55 22.71 10.24
CA ALA A 224 13.19 22.37 10.62
C ALA A 224 12.54 23.49 11.43
N GLU A 225 11.26 23.74 11.17
CA GLU A 225 10.48 24.75 11.90
C GLU A 225 10.12 24.29 13.32
N HIS A 226 9.80 23.00 13.49
CA HIS A 226 9.47 22.40 14.77
C HIS A 226 10.12 21.03 14.93
N ILE A 227 10.69 20.75 16.12
CA ILE A 227 11.29 19.47 16.47
C ILE A 227 10.35 18.72 17.43
N ALA A 228 10.13 17.44 17.17
CA ALA A 228 9.28 16.52 17.94
C ALA A 228 10.07 15.35 18.54
#